data_AF-A0A2R3Z3T2-F1
#
_entry.id   AF-A0A2R3Z3T2-F1
#
_cell.length_a   1.000
_cell.length_b   1.000
_cell.length_c   1.000
_cell.angle_alpha   90.00
_cell.angle_beta   90.00
_cell.angle_gamma   90.00
#
_symmetry.space_group_name_H-M   'P 1'
#
loop_
_entity.id
_entity.type
_entity.pdbx_description
1 polymer ?
#
loop_
_entity_poly.entity_id
_entity_poly.type
_entity_poly.pdbx_seq_one_letter_code
_entity_poly.pdbx_strand_id
1 'polypeptide(L)'
;MKGRPFPVITVAILFILAGSLGLIYHIQEFFKSHITDWYESVWVLILRVLAIVCGVLLLFRIKWARWLAILWMSYHIAISALHSVVEMFTHIVLLIIISILLFLPISNKFFQKK
;
A
#
# COMPACT_ATOMS: atom_id res chain seq x y z
N MET A 1 -20.39 -2.69 6.88
CA MET A 1 -20.17 -2.98 5.44
C MET A 1 -21.24 -2.39 4.50
N LYS A 2 -22.44 -2.01 4.97
CA LYS A 2 -23.44 -1.36 4.10
C LYS A 2 -22.96 0.03 3.64
N GLY A 3 -22.87 0.24 2.31
CA GLY A 3 -22.55 1.54 1.70
C GLY A 3 -21.06 1.81 1.38
N ARG A 4 -20.17 0.81 1.51
CA ARG A 4 -18.78 0.90 1.03
C ARG A 4 -18.62 0.03 -0.24
N PRO A 5 -18.09 0.56 -1.35
CA PRO A 5 -17.93 -0.19 -2.58
C PRO A 5 -16.88 -1.29 -2.41
N PHE A 6 -17.20 -2.48 -2.91
CA PHE A 6 -16.34 -3.66 -2.81
C PHE A 6 -14.90 -3.40 -3.30
N PRO A 7 -14.66 -2.72 -4.45
CA PRO A 7 -13.31 -2.38 -4.91
C PRO A 7 -12.44 -1.66 -3.86
N VAL A 8 -13.01 -0.70 -3.13
CA VAL A 8 -12.26 0.09 -2.13
C VAL A 8 -11.93 -0.77 -0.91
N ILE A 9 -12.85 -1.64 -0.50
CA ILE A 9 -12.59 -2.57 0.61
C ILE A 9 -11.46 -3.53 0.24
N THR A 10 -11.49 -4.10 -0.96
CA THR A 10 -10.46 -5.03 -1.43
C THR A 10 -9.08 -4.37 -1.43
N VAL A 11 -8.96 -3.17 -1.99
CA VAL A 11 -7.68 -2.43 -1.98
C VAL A 11 -7.24 -2.07 -0.56
N ALA A 12 -8.16 -1.59 0.28
CA ALA A 12 -7.83 -1.23 1.65
C ALA A 12 -7.30 -2.42 2.47
N ILE A 13 -7.97 -3.57 2.36
CA ILE A 13 -7.53 -4.80 3.03
C ILE A 13 -6.18 -5.26 2.49
N LEU A 14 -5.97 -5.22 1.17
CA LEU A 14 -4.69 -5.57 0.56
C LEU A 14 -3.55 -4.72 1.13
N PHE A 15 -3.73 -3.41 1.21
CA PHE A 15 -2.72 -2.49 1.78
C PHE A 15 -2.47 -2.74 3.27
N ILE A 16 -3.52 -2.95 4.06
CA ILE A 16 -3.39 -3.23 5.49
C ILE A 16 -2.66 -4.55 5.72
N LEU A 17 -3.03 -5.62 4.99
CA LEU A 17 -2.39 -6.92 5.13
C LEU A 17 -0.94 -6.88 4.67
N ALA A 18 -0.66 -6.32 3.48
CA ALA A 18 0.71 -6.21 2.97
C ALA A 18 1.60 -5.38 3.90
N GLY A 19 1.09 -4.26 4.41
CA GLY A 19 1.78 -3.43 5.40
C GLY A 19 2.03 -4.17 6.71
N SER A 20 1.02 -4.85 7.26
CA SER A 20 1.12 -5.56 8.54
C SER A 20 2.06 -6.76 8.46
N LEU A 21 1.94 -7.60 7.43
CA LEU A 21 2.80 -8.76 7.23
C LEU A 21 4.26 -8.33 7.00
N GLY A 22 4.48 -7.32 6.16
CA GLY A 22 5.82 -6.78 5.94
C GLY A 22 6.43 -6.17 7.20
N LEU A 23 5.62 -5.48 8.02
CA LEU A 23 6.06 -4.91 9.29
C LEU A 23 6.46 -6.01 10.28
N ILE A 24 5.64 -7.06 10.44
CA ILE A 24 5.95 -8.19 11.33
C ILE A 24 7.25 -8.87 10.88
N TYR A 25 7.40 -9.12 9.57
CA TYR A 25 8.60 -9.77 9.02
C TYR A 25 9.87 -8.97 9.33
N HIS A 26 9.89 -7.67 9.02
CA HIS A 26 11.07 -6.84 9.24
C HIS A 26 11.35 -6.57 10.72
N ILE A 27 10.33 -6.48 11.57
CA ILE A 27 10.55 -6.40 13.03
C ILE A 27 11.19 -7.69 13.55
N GLN A 28 10.69 -8.86 13.14
CA GLN A 28 11.27 -10.14 13.56
C GLN A 28 12.71 -10.28 13.08
N GLU A 29 13.02 -9.84 11.87
CA GLU A 29 14.37 -9.80 11.32
C GLU A 29 15.27 -8.88 12.14
N PHE A 30 14.80 -7.66 12.46
CA PHE A 30 15.50 -6.69 13.31
C PHE A 30 15.84 -7.24 14.71
N PHE A 31 14.95 -8.01 15.34
CA PHE A 31 15.23 -8.62 16.64
C PHE A 31 16.15 -9.84 16.56
N LYS A 32 16.18 -10.56 15.43
CA LYS A 32 16.98 -11.77 15.25
C LYS A 32 18.40 -11.50 14.77
N SER A 33 18.62 -10.40 14.05
CA SER A 33 19.91 -10.05 13.47
C SER A 33 20.50 -8.82 14.15
N HIS A 34 21.80 -8.85 14.45
CA HIS A 34 22.54 -7.66 14.88
C HIS A 34 22.73 -6.78 13.62
N ILE A 35 21.73 -5.97 13.28
CA ILE A 35 21.73 -5.20 12.03
C ILE A 35 22.74 -4.03 12.12
N THR A 36 23.70 -4.02 11.20
CA THR A 36 24.68 -2.94 11.02
C THR A 36 24.06 -1.69 10.37
N ASP A 37 23.03 -1.86 9.52
CA ASP A 37 22.40 -0.80 8.72
C ASP A 37 20.98 -0.44 9.22
N TRP A 38 20.91 0.15 10.41
CA TRP A 38 19.66 0.54 11.07
C TRP A 38 18.81 1.54 10.25
N TYR A 39 19.43 2.36 9.41
CA TYR A 39 18.75 3.41 8.64
C TYR A 39 17.82 2.85 7.55
N GLU A 40 18.26 1.82 6.81
CA GLU A 40 17.45 1.16 5.78
C GLU A 40 16.26 0.44 6.40
N SER A 41 16.50 -0.21 7.54
CA SER A 41 15.46 -0.92 8.30
C SER A 41 14.35 0.03 8.76
N VAL A 42 14.71 1.19 9.31
CA VAL A 42 13.74 2.22 9.71
C VAL A 42 12.95 2.73 8.51
N TRP A 43 13.62 2.98 7.38
CA TRP A 43 12.95 3.43 6.16
C TRP A 43 11.92 2.42 5.65
N VAL A 44 12.28 1.14 5.63
CA VAL A 44 11.37 0.05 5.26
C VAL A 44 10.16 0.00 6.21
N LEU A 45 10.37 0.10 7.52
CA LEU A 45 9.28 0.13 8.49
C LEU A 45 8.32 1.31 8.27
N ILE A 46 8.84 2.51 7.98
CA ILE A 46 8.02 3.68 7.65
C ILE A 46 7.15 3.40 6.43
N LEU A 47 7.70 2.80 5.37
CA LEU A 47 6.94 2.45 4.17
C LEU A 47 5.84 1.42 4.47
N ARG A 48 6.10 0.44 5.36
CA ARG A 48 5.08 -0.53 5.79
C ARG A 48 3.96 0.12 6.59
N VAL A 49 4.28 1.01 7.53
CA VAL A 49 3.28 1.80 8.27
C VAL A 49 2.46 2.68 7.31
N LEU A 50 3.11 3.31 6.33
CA LEU A 50 2.43 4.13 5.33
C LEU A 50 1.42 3.32 4.51
N ALA A 51 1.71 2.05 4.21
CA ALA A 51 0.77 1.14 3.57
C ALA A 51 -0.50 0.91 4.42
N ILE A 52 -0.33 0.68 5.72
CA ILE A 52 -1.44 0.51 6.66
C ILE A 52 -2.27 1.79 6.73
N VAL A 53 -1.60 2.94 6.88
CA VAL A 53 -2.26 4.27 6.91
C VAL A 53 -3.06 4.51 5.64
N CYS A 54 -2.51 4.20 4.45
CA CYS A 54 -3.24 4.24 3.18
C CYS A 54 -4.53 3.44 3.23
N GLY A 55 -4.46 2.16 3.61
CA GLY A 55 -5.63 1.29 3.65
C GLY A 55 -6.69 1.79 4.64
N VAL A 56 -6.27 2.28 5.80
CA VAL A 56 -7.18 2.86 6.80
C VAL A 56 -7.86 4.13 6.27
N LEU A 57 -7.12 5.06 5.66
CA LEU A 57 -7.67 6.29 5.10
C LEU A 57 -8.63 6.04 3.93
N LEU A 58 -8.40 4.99 3.13
CA LEU A 58 -9.34 4.55 2.09
C LEU A 58 -10.69 4.12 2.69
N LEU A 59 -10.68 3.43 3.85
CA LEU A 59 -11.92 3.05 4.56
C LEU A 59 -12.68 4.25 5.14
N PHE A 60 -11.95 5.33 5.47
CA PHE A 60 -12.51 6.60 5.97
C PHE A 60 -13.00 7.55 4.86
N ARG A 61 -13.05 7.13 3.59
CA ARG A 61 -13.50 7.96 2.45
C ARG A 61 -12.64 9.21 2.20
N ILE A 62 -11.40 9.25 2.68
CA ILE A 62 -10.53 10.40 2.47
C ILE A 62 -10.12 10.47 1.00
N LYS A 63 -10.51 11.54 0.30
CA LYS A 63 -10.32 11.69 -1.16
C LYS A 63 -8.85 11.56 -1.62
N TRP A 64 -7.93 12.09 -0.81
CA TRP A 64 -6.49 12.10 -1.11
C TRP A 64 -5.82 10.74 -0.84
N ALA A 65 -6.46 9.82 -0.11
CA ALA A 65 -5.93 8.48 0.16
C ALA A 65 -5.68 7.66 -1.12
N ARG A 66 -6.45 7.94 -2.19
CA ARG A 66 -6.24 7.32 -3.50
C ARG A 66 -4.88 7.69 -4.10
N TRP A 67 -4.51 8.96 -4.01
CA TRP A 67 -3.23 9.45 -4.50
C TRP A 67 -2.08 8.94 -3.64
N LEU A 68 -2.29 8.85 -2.32
CA LEU A 68 -1.31 8.25 -1.42
C LEU A 68 -1.06 6.76 -1.75
N ALA A 69 -2.11 6.00 -2.06
CA ALA A 69 -1.99 4.60 -2.49
C ALA A 69 -1.24 4.46 -3.82
N ILE A 70 -1.52 5.33 -4.80
CA ILE A 70 -0.78 5.37 -6.07
C ILE A 70 0.69 5.72 -5.84
N LEU A 71 0.96 6.77 -5.04
CA LEU A 71 2.31 7.21 -4.74
C LEU A 71 3.12 6.10 -4.06
N TRP A 72 2.53 5.45 -3.07
CA TRP A 72 3.14 4.33 -2.35
C TRP A 72 3.51 3.17 -3.28
N MET A 73 2.61 2.80 -4.21
CA MET A 73 2.86 1.72 -5.16
C MET A 73 3.86 2.12 -6.25
N SER A 74 3.82 3.37 -6.71
CA SER A 74 4.80 3.92 -7.66
C SER A 74 6.21 3.92 -7.06
N TYR A 75 6.33 4.24 -5.77
CA TYR A 75 7.58 4.15 -5.04
C TYR A 75 8.10 2.72 -4.95
N HIS A 76 7.22 1.73 -4.75
CA HIS A 76 7.61 0.31 -4.80
C HIS A 76 8.10 -0.13 -6.17
N ILE A 77 7.52 0.38 -7.26
CA ILE A 77 8.01 0.13 -8.62
C ILE A 77 9.43 0.70 -8.78
N ALA A 78 9.67 1.93 -8.31
CA ALA A 78 10.98 2.57 -8.41
C ALA A 78 12.07 1.78 -7.67
N ILE A 79 11.78 1.31 -6.45
CA ILE A 79 12.71 0.41 -5.73
C ILE A 79 12.86 -0.91 -6.48
N SER A 80 11.76 -1.54 -6.91
CA SER A 80 11.81 -2.84 -7.58
C SER A 80 12.63 -2.79 -8.88
N ALA A 81 12.63 -1.66 -9.59
CA ALA A 81 13.45 -1.45 -10.78
C ALA A 81 14.97 -1.52 -10.49
N LEU A 82 15.38 -1.27 -9.25
CA LEU A 82 16.78 -1.36 -8.81
C LEU A 82 17.18 -2.78 -8.39
N HIS A 83 16.21 -3.65 -8.07
CA HIS A 83 16.47 -5.00 -7.55
C HIS A 83 16.13 -6.11 -8.56
N SER A 84 14.94 -6.09 -9.16
CA SER A 84 14.46 -7.17 -10.00
C SER A 84 13.38 -6.71 -10.99
N VAL A 85 13.60 -7.04 -12.26
CA VAL A 85 12.66 -6.77 -13.35
C VAL A 85 11.32 -7.50 -13.12
N VAL A 86 11.36 -8.72 -12.57
CA VAL A 86 10.15 -9.49 -12.27
C VAL A 86 9.34 -8.81 -11.17
N GLU A 87 9.99 -8.38 -10.09
CA GLU A 87 9.32 -7.63 -9.03
C GLU A 87 8.73 -6.33 -9.57
N MET A 88 9.48 -5.60 -10.40
CA MET A 88 8.98 -4.37 -11.03
C MET A 88 7.68 -4.62 -11.82
N PHE A 89 7.64 -5.66 -12.67
CA PHE A 89 6.43 -5.99 -13.43
C PHE A 89 5.26 -6.36 -12.52
N THR A 90 5.49 -7.13 -11.46
CA THR A 90 4.41 -7.47 -10.51
C THR A 90 3.81 -6.22 -9.85
N HIS A 91 4.65 -5.25 -9.45
CA HIS A 91 4.18 -4.01 -8.86
C HIS A 91 3.49 -3.09 -9.88
N ILE A 92 3.93 -3.06 -11.14
CA ILE A 92 3.24 -2.34 -12.23
C ILE A 92 1.83 -2.90 -12.45
N VAL A 93 1.69 -4.22 -12.52
CA VAL A 93 0.39 -4.87 -12.68
C VAL A 93 -0.51 -4.54 -11.48
N LEU A 94 0.02 -4.62 -10.26
CA LEU A 94 -0.71 -4.22 -9.06
C LEU A 94 -1.13 -2.74 -9.09
N LEU A 95 -0.24 -1.83 -9.49
CA LEU A 95 -0.55 -0.41 -9.64
C LEU A 95 -1.73 -0.19 -10.58
N ILE A 96 -1.74 -0.87 -11.74
CA ILE A 96 -2.84 -0.77 -12.71
C ILE A 96 -4.14 -1.27 -12.10
N ILE A 97 -4.14 -2.45 -11.48
CA ILE A 97 -5.32 -3.04 -10.85
C ILE A 97 -5.85 -2.12 -9.73
N ILE A 98 -4.99 -1.66 -8.84
CA ILE A 98 -5.35 -0.74 -7.74
C ILE A 98 -5.93 0.55 -8.29
N SER A 99 -5.30 1.13 -9.32
CA SER A 99 -5.77 2.38 -9.94
C SER A 99 -7.16 2.18 -10.56
N ILE A 100 -7.39 1.10 -11.29
CA ILE A 100 -8.72 0.79 -11.84
C ILE A 100 -9.74 0.65 -10.71
N LEU A 101 -9.46 -0.15 -9.67
CA LEU A 101 -10.35 -0.37 -8.53
C LEU A 101 -10.70 0.91 -7.77
N LEU A 102 -9.72 1.81 -7.57
CA LEU A 102 -9.92 3.05 -6.84
C LEU A 102 -10.62 4.15 -7.66
N PHE A 103 -10.52 4.12 -8.99
CA PHE A 103 -11.08 5.13 -9.89
C PHE A 103 -12.30 4.64 -10.69
N LEU A 104 -12.76 3.41 -10.46
CA LEU A 104 -14.05 2.92 -10.93
C LEU A 104 -15.19 3.90 -10.56
N PRO A 105 -16.24 4.05 -11.40
CA PRO A 105 -17.31 5.01 -11.16
C PRO A 105 -18.00 4.84 -9.80
N ILE A 106 -18.13 3.59 -9.31
CA ILE A 106 -18.70 3.29 -8.00
C ILE A 106 -17.81 3.78 -6.85
N SER A 107 -16.49 3.67 -7.01
CA SER A 107 -15.47 4.15 -6.06
C SER A 107 -15.42 5.67 -6.07
N ASN A 108 -15.45 6.31 -7.25
CA ASN A 108 -15.49 7.76 -7.36
C ASN A 108 -16.71 8.36 -6.65
N LYS A 109 -17.91 7.78 -6.85
CA LYS A 109 -19.12 8.19 -6.13
C LYS A 109 -18.97 8.06 -4.61
N PHE A 110 -18.30 7.02 -4.14
CA PHE A 110 -18.04 6.81 -2.72
C PHE A 110 -17.13 7.88 -2.09
N PHE A 111 -16.07 8.30 -2.78
CA PHE A 111 -15.19 9.37 -2.31
C PHE A 111 -15.78 10.77 -2.48
N GLN A 112 -16.79 10.95 -3.34
CA GLN A 112 -17.47 12.23 -3.56
C GLN A 112 -18.61 12.50 -2.57
N LYS A 113 -19.26 11.46 -2.04
CA LYS A 113 -20.29 11.59 -1.00
C LYS A 113 -19.64 12.04 0.32
N LYS A 114 -19.91 13.28 0.73
CA LYS A 114 -19.66 13.80 2.09
C LYS A 114 -20.56 13.08 3.08
#